data_AF-A0A925UNQ8-F1
#
_entry.id   AF-A0A925UNQ8-F1
#
_cell.length_a   1.000
_cell.length_b   1.000
_cell.length_c   1.000
_cell.angle_alpha   90.00
_cell.angle_beta   90.00
_cell.angle_gamma   90.00
#
_symmetry.space_group_name_H-M   'P 1'
#
loop_
_entity.id
_entity.type
_entity.pdbx_description
1 polymer ?
#
loop_
_entity_poly.entity_id
_entity_poly.type
_entity_poly.pdbx_seq_one_letter_code
_entity_poly.pdbx_strand_id
1 'polypeptide(L)'
;MSEEIKIGIGDLNVTNDPNKLVTIALGSCIGITLYDRVRKNGGLLHIILTDSTRLQSVTNPDKFADLGIPILLKKVQDIGSREIDITAKIVDGESMFTFIYKSFIMDMVSKIQLQ
;
A
#
# COMPACT_ATOMS: atom_id res chain seq x y z
N MET A 1 -5.48 -24.32 0.32
CA MET A 1 -6.70 -23.50 0.28
C MET A 1 -6.25 -22.05 0.28
N SER A 2 -6.77 -21.21 -0.62
CA SER A 2 -6.47 -19.78 -0.62
C SER A 2 -7.29 -19.08 0.47
N GLU A 3 -6.63 -18.29 1.31
CA GLU A 3 -7.29 -17.47 2.32
C GLU A 3 -7.48 -16.02 1.83
N GLU A 4 -8.62 -15.43 2.14
CA GLU A 4 -8.87 -14.00 1.92
C GLU A 4 -8.66 -13.23 3.22
N ILE A 5 -7.59 -12.44 3.26
CA ILE A 5 -7.21 -11.62 4.40
C ILE A 5 -7.80 -10.22 4.20
N LYS A 6 -8.69 -9.81 5.11
CA LYS A 6 -9.33 -8.50 5.07
C LYS A 6 -8.46 -7.45 5.74
N ILE A 7 -8.23 -6.34 5.04
CA ILE A 7 -7.45 -5.19 5.52
C ILE A 7 -8.41 -4.08 5.91
N GLY A 8 -8.33 -3.71 7.19
CA GLY A 8 -9.12 -2.64 7.77
C GLY A 8 -8.68 -1.26 7.30
N ILE A 9 -9.47 -0.26 7.68
CA ILE A 9 -9.19 1.14 7.39
C ILE A 9 -7.96 1.57 8.20
N GLY A 10 -6.90 2.05 7.54
CA GLY A 10 -5.69 2.49 8.23
C GLY A 10 -4.80 1.35 8.71
N ASP A 11 -4.84 0.24 7.98
CA ASP A 11 -4.09 -0.97 8.26
C ASP A 11 -3.38 -1.45 6.99
N LEU A 12 -2.39 -2.31 7.17
CA LEU A 12 -1.63 -2.91 6.08
C LEU A 12 -1.25 -4.34 6.38
N ASN A 13 -1.17 -5.15 5.33
CA ASN A 13 -0.66 -6.51 5.46
C ASN A 13 0.00 -6.99 4.17
N VAL A 14 0.75 -8.07 4.29
CA VAL A 14 1.44 -8.73 3.18
C VAL A 14 1.06 -10.20 3.15
N THR A 15 1.09 -10.78 1.97
CA THR A 15 0.80 -12.18 1.74
C THR A 15 1.56 -12.72 0.54
N ASN A 16 1.52 -14.03 0.35
CA ASN A 16 2.02 -14.73 -0.82
C ASN A 16 0.92 -15.58 -1.48
N ASP A 17 1.18 -16.05 -2.70
CA ASP A 17 0.35 -17.03 -3.40
C ASP A 17 0.15 -18.29 -2.52
N PRO A 18 -1.08 -18.82 -2.35
CA PRO A 18 -2.31 -18.49 -3.08
C PRO A 18 -3.27 -17.53 -2.35
N ASN A 19 -2.83 -16.87 -1.28
CA ASN A 19 -3.68 -16.00 -0.46
C ASN A 19 -3.95 -14.65 -1.13
N LYS A 20 -5.02 -13.98 -0.71
CA LYS A 20 -5.46 -12.70 -1.26
C LYS A 20 -5.65 -11.68 -0.17
N LEU A 21 -5.31 -10.43 -0.47
CA LEU A 21 -5.58 -9.27 0.37
C LEU A 21 -6.78 -8.54 -0.20
N VAL A 22 -7.77 -8.23 0.64
CA VAL A 22 -8.97 -7.51 0.25
C VAL A 22 -9.20 -6.37 1.23
N THR A 23 -9.45 -5.17 0.72
CA THR A 23 -10.01 -4.08 1.52
C THR A 23 -11.34 -3.66 0.94
N ILE A 24 -12.21 -3.13 1.79
CA ILE A 24 -13.56 -2.68 1.42
C ILE A 24 -13.75 -1.23 1.86
N ALA A 25 -14.76 -0.57 1.30
CA ALA A 25 -15.19 0.77 1.68
C ALA A 25 -14.07 1.83 1.58
N LEU A 26 -13.49 1.99 0.39
CA LEU A 26 -12.47 3.01 0.13
C LEU A 26 -13.04 4.43 0.25
N GLY A 27 -14.20 4.77 -0.30
CA GLY A 27 -14.78 6.12 -0.13
C GLY A 27 -13.79 7.22 -0.52
N SER A 28 -13.42 8.10 0.41
CA SER A 28 -12.36 9.12 0.23
C SER A 28 -10.94 8.64 0.57
N CYS A 29 -10.79 7.40 1.01
CA CYS A 29 -9.52 6.76 1.33
C CYS A 29 -8.87 6.12 0.10
N ILE A 30 -7.56 5.88 0.20
CA ILE A 30 -6.74 5.37 -0.90
C ILE A 30 -6.23 3.97 -0.55
N GLY A 31 -6.41 3.02 -1.46
CA GLY A 31 -5.79 1.71 -1.40
C GLY A 31 -4.54 1.69 -2.26
N ILE A 32 -3.39 1.32 -1.68
CA ILE A 32 -2.19 1.02 -2.46
C ILE A 32 -1.83 -0.46 -2.32
N THR A 33 -1.45 -1.05 -3.44
CA THR A 33 -0.99 -2.43 -3.50
C THR A 33 0.39 -2.49 -4.10
N LEU A 34 1.23 -3.36 -3.54
CA LEU A 34 2.55 -3.71 -4.06
C LEU A 34 2.51 -5.19 -4.45
N TYR A 35 3.00 -5.54 -5.63
CA TYR A 35 2.97 -6.92 -6.10
C TYR A 35 4.27 -7.31 -6.82
N ASP A 36 4.99 -8.29 -6.28
CA ASP A 36 6.12 -8.95 -6.94
C ASP A 36 5.58 -10.04 -7.87
N ARG A 37 5.79 -9.87 -9.19
CA ARG A 37 5.29 -10.83 -10.19
C ARG A 37 6.09 -12.13 -10.27
N VAL A 38 7.33 -12.12 -9.82
CA VAL A 38 8.25 -13.26 -9.88
C VAL A 38 7.97 -14.19 -8.69
N ARG A 39 7.89 -13.63 -7.49
CA ARG A 39 7.66 -14.38 -6.25
C ARG A 39 6.20 -14.49 -5.85
N LYS A 40 5.33 -13.74 -6.52
CA LYS A 40 3.88 -13.64 -6.24
C LYS A 40 3.59 -13.20 -4.80
N ASN A 41 4.44 -12.32 -4.29
CA ASN A 41 4.23 -11.67 -3.00
C ASN A 41 3.41 -10.40 -3.22
N GLY A 42 2.42 -10.17 -2.37
CA GLY A 42 1.52 -9.03 -2.43
C GLY A 42 1.48 -8.29 -1.11
N GLY A 43 1.35 -6.98 -1.16
CA GLY A 43 1.07 -6.11 -0.04
C GLY A 43 -0.11 -5.21 -0.35
N LEU A 44 -0.91 -4.90 0.66
CA LEU A 44 -2.02 -3.96 0.57
C LEU A 44 -2.01 -3.05 1.79
N LEU A 45 -2.14 -1.75 1.54
CA LEU A 45 -2.26 -0.70 2.55
C LEU A 45 -3.51 0.12 2.26
N HIS A 46 -4.34 0.31 3.27
CA HIS A 46 -5.49 1.21 3.23
C HIS A 46 -5.12 2.53 3.93
N ILE A 47 -4.85 3.55 3.13
CA ILE A 47 -4.42 4.88 3.57
C ILE A 47 -5.64 5.73 3.92
N ILE A 48 -5.62 6.34 5.11
CA ILE A 48 -6.64 7.31 5.56
C ILE A 48 -6.15 8.73 5.34
N LEU A 49 -4.88 9.01 5.67
CA LEU A 49 -4.31 10.34 5.71
C LEU A 49 -2.98 10.37 4.96
N THR A 50 -2.59 11.54 4.48
CA THR A 50 -1.48 11.65 3.53
C THR A 50 -0.20 12.19 4.15
N ASP A 51 -0.29 12.82 5.32
CA ASP A 51 0.83 13.44 6.01
C ASP A 51 0.71 13.28 7.53
N SER A 52 1.72 12.65 8.14
CA SER A 52 1.80 12.43 9.58
C SER A 52 2.34 13.64 10.37
N THR A 53 3.02 14.59 9.70
CA THR A 53 3.69 15.75 10.33
C THR A 53 2.75 16.74 10.99
N ARG A 54 1.45 16.69 10.64
CA ARG A 54 0.40 17.54 11.23
C ARG A 54 -0.08 17.05 12.59
N LEU A 55 0.39 15.90 13.06
CA LEU A 55 -0.03 15.32 14.33
C LEU A 55 1.07 15.42 15.39
N GLN A 56 0.67 15.81 16.60
CA GLN A 56 1.56 15.92 17.76
C GLN A 56 2.04 14.53 18.26
N SER A 57 1.29 13.47 17.95
CA SER A 57 1.66 12.09 18.28
C SER A 57 1.10 11.12 17.23
N VAL A 58 1.97 10.33 16.61
CA VAL A 58 1.58 9.27 15.67
C VAL A 58 1.36 7.98 16.45
N THR A 59 0.10 7.60 16.64
CA THR A 59 -0.26 6.35 17.37
C THR A 59 -0.41 5.14 16.45
N ASN A 60 -0.70 5.35 15.16
CA ASN A 60 -0.70 4.28 14.17
C ASN A 60 -0.11 4.81 12.84
N PRO A 61 1.14 4.44 12.50
CA PRO A 61 1.82 4.91 11.29
C PRO A 61 1.18 4.34 10.00
N ASP A 62 0.50 3.19 10.09
CA ASP A 62 -0.10 2.49 8.94
C ASP A 62 -1.31 3.26 8.37
N LYS A 63 -1.77 4.31 9.06
CA LYS A 63 -2.84 5.19 8.59
C LYS A 63 -2.37 6.25 7.59
N PHE A 64 -1.06 6.50 7.53
CA PHE A 64 -0.47 7.61 6.78
C PHE A 64 0.26 7.13 5.53
N ALA A 65 0.16 7.89 4.43
CA ALA A 65 0.84 7.54 3.18
C ALA A 65 2.37 7.61 3.29
N ASP A 66 2.89 8.67 3.92
CA ASP A 66 4.31 8.96 4.10
C ASP A 66 5.04 7.89 4.94
N LEU A 67 4.35 7.30 5.92
CA LEU A 67 4.90 6.26 6.78
C LEU A 67 4.51 4.84 6.32
N GLY A 68 3.25 4.65 5.94
CA GLY A 68 2.69 3.35 5.60
C GLY A 68 3.29 2.76 4.31
N ILE A 69 3.57 3.58 3.29
CA ILE A 69 4.13 3.09 2.02
C ILE A 69 5.55 2.53 2.22
N PRO A 70 6.49 3.24 2.88
CA PRO A 70 7.79 2.67 3.23
C PRO A 70 7.69 1.41 4.09
N ILE A 71 6.77 1.38 5.07
CA ILE A 71 6.56 0.19 5.92
C ILE A 71 6.07 -0.98 5.06
N LEU A 72 5.10 -0.77 4.17
CA LEU A 72 4.57 -1.81 3.29
C LEU A 72 5.66 -2.36 2.37
N LEU A 73 6.44 -1.48 1.74
CA LEU A 73 7.54 -1.90 0.86
C LEU A 73 8.54 -2.78 1.62
N LYS A 74 8.92 -2.35 2.83
CA LYS A 74 9.82 -3.15 3.67
C LYS A 74 9.23 -4.51 4.01
N LYS A 75 7.96 -4.59 4.41
CA LYS A 75 7.30 -5.88 4.70
C LYS A 75 7.25 -6.80 3.49
N VAL A 76 7.01 -6.25 2.29
CA VAL A 76 7.00 -7.02 1.04
C VAL A 76 8.42 -7.51 0.70
N GLN A 77 9.45 -6.72 0.99
CA GLN A 77 10.86 -7.13 0.85
C GLN A 77 11.24 -8.20 1.89
N ASP A 78 10.77 -8.09 3.13
CA ASP A 78 11.04 -9.03 4.21
C ASP A 78 10.52 -10.45 3.91
N ILE A 79 9.43 -10.57 3.14
CA ILE A 79 8.93 -11.86 2.62
C ILE A 79 9.63 -12.31 1.32
N GLY A 80 10.75 -11.68 0.97
CA GLY A 80 11.69 -12.10 -0.06
C GLY A 80 11.60 -11.35 -1.39
N SER A 81 10.74 -10.34 -1.50
CA SER A 81 10.54 -9.60 -2.77
C SER A 81 11.71 -8.68 -3.09
N ARG A 82 12.05 -8.56 -4.37
CA ARG A 82 13.05 -7.57 -4.81
C ARG A 82 12.33 -6.33 -5.33
N GLU A 83 12.82 -5.16 -4.96
CA GLU A 83 12.23 -3.87 -5.35
C GLU A 83 11.99 -3.76 -6.87
N ILE A 84 12.93 -4.26 -7.67
CA ILE A 84 12.86 -4.26 -9.15
C ILE A 84 11.73 -5.12 -9.73
N ASP A 85 11.25 -6.11 -8.97
CA ASP A 85 10.21 -7.04 -9.43
C ASP A 85 8.82 -6.58 -8.95
N ILE A 86 8.75 -5.55 -8.11
CA ILE A 86 7.51 -5.02 -7.52
C ILE A 86 6.85 -4.05 -8.51
N THR A 87 5.54 -4.21 -8.66
CA THR A 87 4.64 -3.24 -9.30
C THR A 87 3.75 -2.64 -8.23
N ALA A 88 3.53 -1.32 -8.28
CA ALA A 88 2.55 -0.64 -7.44
C ALA A 88 1.26 -0.37 -8.24
N LYS A 89 0.10 -0.56 -7.60
CA LYS A 89 -1.19 -0.11 -8.12
C LYS A 89 -1.94 0.66 -7.05
N ILE A 90 -2.55 1.76 -7.46
CA ILE A 90 -3.27 2.69 -6.59
C ILE A 90 -4.74 2.67 -7.00
N VAL A 91 -5.62 2.56 -6.01
CA VAL A 91 -7.06 2.63 -6.16
C VAL A 91 -7.57 3.67 -5.20
N ASP A 92 -8.46 4.52 -5.69
CA ASP A 92 -9.02 5.64 -4.96
C ASP A 92 -10.52 5.64 -5.19
N GLY A 93 -11.30 5.88 -4.14
CA GLY A 93 -12.76 5.92 -4.27
C GLY A 93 -13.27 7.28 -4.77
N GLU A 94 -12.42 8.31 -4.84
CA GLU A 94 -12.74 9.60 -5.45
C GLU A 94 -11.83 9.91 -6.64
N SER A 95 -12.40 10.30 -7.79
CA SER A 95 -11.66 10.42 -9.06
C SER A 95 -10.58 11.52 -9.09
N MET A 96 -10.60 12.43 -8.12
CA MET A 96 -9.77 13.65 -8.12
C MET A 96 -8.46 13.50 -7.33
N PHE A 97 -8.39 12.55 -6.38
CA PHE A 97 -7.29 12.47 -5.42
C PHE A 97 -6.05 11.77 -6.02
N THR A 98 -6.25 10.72 -6.83
CA THR A 98 -5.16 9.94 -7.47
C THR A 98 -4.11 10.79 -8.18
N PHE A 99 -4.48 11.88 -8.86
CA PHE A 99 -3.51 12.71 -9.59
C PHE A 99 -2.54 13.46 -8.67
N ILE A 100 -3.02 13.93 -7.51
CA ILE A 100 -2.22 14.69 -6.54
C ILE A 100 -1.22 13.77 -5.84
N TYR A 101 -1.65 12.56 -5.47
CA TYR A 101 -0.79 11.61 -4.77
C TYR A 101 0.11 10.81 -5.69
N LYS A 102 -0.17 10.76 -6.99
CA LYS A 102 0.68 10.03 -7.94
C LYS A 102 2.12 10.54 -7.92
N SER A 103 2.35 11.85 -7.90
CA SER A 103 3.72 12.41 -7.83
C SER A 103 4.40 12.10 -6.51
N PHE A 104 3.69 12.29 -5.39
CA PHE A 104 4.22 12.03 -4.04
C PHE A 104 4.57 10.56 -3.84
N ILE A 105 3.67 9.67 -4.29
CA ILE A 105 3.89 8.23 -4.24
C ILE A 105 5.01 7.84 -5.23
N MET A 106 5.05 8.41 -6.44
CA MET A 106 6.16 8.20 -7.39
C MET A 106 7.52 8.54 -6.81
N ASP A 107 7.64 9.59 -6.01
CA ASP A 107 8.92 9.92 -5.36
C ASP A 107 9.31 8.85 -4.33
N MET A 108 8.34 8.35 -3.57
CA MET A 108 8.56 7.30 -2.55
C MET A 108 8.80 5.91 -3.14
N VAL A 109 8.19 5.60 -4.27
CA VAL A 109 8.34 4.33 -4.99
C VAL A 109 9.03 4.50 -6.34
N SER A 110 9.99 5.43 -6.43
CA SER A 110 10.67 5.87 -7.66
C SER A 110 11.33 4.75 -8.50
N LYS A 111 11.52 3.57 -7.91
CA LYS A 111 12.06 2.37 -8.59
C LYS A 111 11.00 1.30 -8.91
N ILE A 112 9.74 1.53 -8.56
CA ILE A 112 8.63 0.59 -8.72
C ILE A 112 7.79 1.00 -9.93
N GLN A 113 7.44 0.02 -10.77
CA GLN A 113 6.54 0.27 -11.90
C GLN A 113 5.11 0.54 -11.39
N LEU A 114 4.55 1.70 -11.76
CA LEU A 114 3.13 1.99 -11.55
C LEU A 114 2.30 1.45 -12.73
N GLN A 115 1.20 0.78 -12.42
CA GLN A 115 0.23 0.29 -13.41
C GLN A 115 -1.19 0.76 -13.12
#